data_AF-A0A4Q5YPZ2-F1
#
_entry.id   AF-A0A4Q5YPZ2-F1
#
_cell.length_a   1.000
_cell.length_b   1.000
_cell.length_c   1.000
_cell.angle_alpha   90.00
_cell.angle_beta   90.00
_cell.angle_gamma   90.00
#
_symmetry.space_group_name_H-M   'P 1'
#
loop_
_entity.id
_entity.type
_entity.pdbx_description
1 polymer ?
#
loop_
_entity_poly.entity_id
_entity_poly.type
_entity_poly.pdbx_seq_one_letter_code
_entity_poly.pdbx_strand_id
1 'polypeptide(L)'
;MLVKYALLWLPMLIIAIMNGFLREFFIKKHVNDLTAHQLSTLALIVFFAVYIWFIITRFPPGSASDAMLIGMLWLGLTLIFEFGFGRWRGNSWQTLLAD
;
A
#
# COMPACT_ATOMS: atom_id res chain seq x y z
N MET A 1 -11.93 17.29 -6.10
CA MET A 1 -11.15 16.23 -6.79
C MET A 1 -10.18 15.56 -5.81
N LEU A 2 -9.17 16.25 -5.27
CA LEU A 2 -8.13 15.62 -4.46
C LEU A 2 -8.60 14.97 -3.16
N VAL A 3 -9.47 15.64 -2.40
CA VAL A 3 -10.03 15.08 -1.15
C VAL A 3 -10.72 13.73 -1.39
N LYS A 4 -11.44 13.59 -2.51
CA LYS A 4 -12.07 12.32 -2.90
C LYS A 4 -11.02 11.22 -3.10
N TYR A 5 -9.95 11.49 -3.84
CA TYR A 5 -8.89 10.51 -4.05
C TYR A 5 -8.08 10.24 -2.77
N ALA A 6 -7.94 11.20 -1.86
CA ALA A 6 -7.37 10.98 -0.53
C ALA A 6 -8.23 10.01 0.29
N LEU A 7 -9.57 10.14 0.24
CA LEU A 7 -10.47 9.19 0.91
C LEU A 7 -10.42 7.80 0.26
N LEU A 8 -10.28 7.73 -1.06
CA LEU A 8 -10.10 6.49 -1.81
C LEU A 8 -8.73 5.82 -1.57
N TRP A 9 -7.81 6.47 -0.87
CA TRP A 9 -6.58 5.83 -0.41
C TRP A 9 -6.80 4.99 0.86
N LEU A 10 -7.79 5.33 1.71
CA LEU A 10 -8.03 4.62 2.97
C LEU A 10 -8.29 3.11 2.81
N PRO A 11 -9.06 2.63 1.81
CA PRO A 11 -9.21 1.19 1.59
C PRO A 11 -7.89 0.49 1.26
N MET A 12 -6.92 1.17 0.64
CA MET A 12 -5.60 0.60 0.38
C MET A 12 -4.83 0.32 1.68
N LEU A 13 -5.03 1.12 2.74
CA LEU A 13 -4.48 0.80 4.06
C LEU A 13 -5.05 -0.51 4.60
N ILE A 14 -6.35 -0.70 4.48
CA ILE A 14 -7.02 -1.93 4.96
C ILE A 14 -6.47 -3.14 4.18
N ILE A 15 -6.35 -3.02 2.86
CA ILE A 15 -5.76 -4.05 2.00
C ILE A 15 -4.32 -4.36 2.44
N ALA A 16 -3.49 -3.35 2.67
CA ALA A 16 -2.10 -3.52 3.10
C ALA A 16 -1.98 -4.21 4.47
N ILE A 17 -2.81 -3.79 5.43
CA ILE A 17 -2.86 -4.40 6.77
C ILE A 17 -3.29 -5.87 6.65
N MET A 18 -4.39 -6.15 5.94
CA MET A 18 -4.86 -7.53 5.71
C MET A 18 -3.81 -8.39 5.02
N ASN A 19 -3.06 -7.84 4.07
CA ASN A 19 -1.96 -8.55 3.42
C ASN A 19 -0.82 -8.88 4.40
N GLY A 20 -0.48 -7.96 5.30
CA GLY A 20 0.46 -8.22 6.39
C GLY A 20 -0.01 -9.32 7.34
N PHE A 21 -1.31 -9.32 7.70
CA PHE A 21 -1.92 -10.40 8.47
C PHE A 21 -1.86 -11.74 7.73
N LEU A 22 -2.20 -11.76 6.44
CA LEU A 22 -2.13 -12.95 5.61
C LEU A 22 -0.71 -13.53 5.59
N ARG A 23 0.30 -12.66 5.44
CA ARG A 23 1.71 -13.06 5.48
C ARG A 23 2.08 -13.71 6.81
N GLU A 24 1.83 -13.01 7.92
CA GLU A 24 2.32 -13.43 9.23
C GLU A 24 1.60 -14.67 9.76
N PHE A 25 0.28 -14.73 9.61
CA PHE A 25 -0.52 -15.79 10.23
C PHE A 25 -0.76 -17.01 9.35
N PHE A 26 -0.58 -16.89 8.03
CA PHE A 26 -0.85 -17.97 7.08
C PHE A 26 0.37 -18.34 6.24
N ILE A 27 1.00 -17.39 5.55
CA ILE A 27 2.06 -17.70 4.58
C ILE A 27 3.33 -18.20 5.30
N LYS A 28 3.83 -17.48 6.31
CA LYS A 28 5.06 -17.82 7.06
C LYS A 28 5.01 -19.19 7.74
N LYS A 29 3.83 -19.78 7.94
CA LYS A 29 3.69 -21.15 8.48
C LYS A 29 4.14 -22.24 7.51
N HIS A 30 4.25 -21.92 6.21
CA HIS A 30 4.47 -22.91 5.16
C HIS A 30 5.77 -22.69 4.37
N VAL A 31 6.39 -21.50 4.48
CA VAL A 31 7.58 -21.12 3.73
C VAL A 31 8.54 -20.30 4.59
N ASN A 32 9.80 -20.18 4.17
CA ASN A 32 10.78 -19.31 4.82
C ASN A 32 10.40 -17.82 4.71
N ASP A 33 11.03 -16.99 5.54
CA ASP A 33 10.72 -15.56 5.64
C ASP A 33 10.85 -14.82 4.31
N LEU A 34 11.95 -15.04 3.57
CA LEU A 34 12.17 -14.36 2.29
C LEU A 34 11.06 -14.69 1.29
N THR A 35 10.70 -15.97 1.17
CA THR A 35 9.64 -16.43 0.26
C THR A 35 8.28 -15.89 0.71
N ALA A 36 8.01 -15.85 2.02
CA ALA A 36 6.78 -15.28 2.55
C ALA A 36 6.65 -13.79 2.20
N HIS A 37 7.74 -13.03 2.32
CA HIS A 37 7.78 -11.63 1.92
C HIS A 37 7.51 -11.47 0.41
N GLN A 38 8.19 -12.23 -0.44
CA GLN A 38 8.00 -12.17 -1.89
C GLN A 38 6.54 -12.49 -2.30
N LEU A 39 5.96 -13.57 -1.78
CA LEU A 39 4.58 -13.94 -2.06
C LEU A 39 3.58 -12.89 -1.56
N SER A 40 3.83 -12.33 -0.37
CA SER A 40 3.00 -11.25 0.18
C SER A 40 3.09 -9.96 -0.63
N THR A 41 4.27 -9.63 -1.17
CA THR A 41 4.43 -8.49 -2.08
C THR A 41 3.67 -8.71 -3.38
N LEU A 42 3.77 -9.91 -3.97
CA LEU A 42 3.00 -10.26 -5.18
C LEU A 42 1.49 -10.18 -4.94
N ALA A 43 1.02 -10.72 -3.82
CA ALA A 43 -0.39 -10.63 -3.43
C ALA A 43 -0.85 -9.17 -3.29
N LEU A 44 -0.06 -8.33 -2.61
CA LEU A 44 -0.37 -6.91 -2.44
C LEU A 44 -0.43 -6.17 -3.78
N ILE A 45 0.52 -6.43 -4.69
CA ILE A 45 0.53 -5.84 -6.03
C ILE A 45 -0.76 -6.20 -6.77
N VAL A 46 -1.20 -7.47 -6.72
CA VAL A 46 -2.44 -7.90 -7.38
C VAL A 46 -3.66 -7.22 -6.74
N PHE A 47 -3.75 -7.17 -5.41
CA PHE A 47 -4.88 -6.52 -4.74
C PHE A 47 -4.94 -5.02 -5.02
N PHE A 48 -3.80 -4.33 -5.00
CA PHE A 48 -3.73 -2.93 -5.39
C PHE A 48 -4.06 -2.72 -6.87
N ALA A 49 -3.55 -3.55 -7.78
CA ALA A 49 -3.89 -3.44 -9.20
C ALA A 49 -5.40 -3.57 -9.44
N VAL A 50 -6.04 -4.57 -8.83
CA VAL A 50 -7.50 -4.76 -8.92
C VAL A 50 -8.26 -3.57 -8.33
N TYR A 51 -7.88 -3.12 -7.13
CA TYR A 51 -8.53 -2.00 -6.47
C TYR A 51 -8.38 -0.69 -7.26
N ILE A 52 -7.16 -0.36 -7.67
CA ILE A 52 -6.85 0.86 -8.43
C ILE A 52 -7.56 0.82 -9.77
N TRP A 53 -7.57 -0.31 -10.47
CA TRP A 53 -8.32 -0.48 -11.72
C TRP A 53 -9.82 -0.21 -11.51
N PHE A 54 -10.43 -0.77 -10.46
CA PHE A 54 -11.81 -0.51 -10.12
C PHE A 54 -12.09 0.97 -9.82
N ILE A 55 -11.21 1.63 -9.07
CA ILE A 55 -11.35 3.05 -8.74
C ILE A 55 -11.23 3.93 -9.99
N ILE A 56 -10.22 3.70 -10.83
CA ILE A 56 -9.96 4.52 -12.02
C ILE A 56 -11.03 4.32 -13.09
N THR A 57 -11.58 3.11 -13.22
CA THR A 57 -12.71 2.84 -14.13
C THR A 57 -14.01 3.49 -13.63
N ARG A 58 -14.28 3.44 -12.32
CA ARG A 58 -15.49 4.04 -11.73
C ARG A 58 -15.42 5.56 -11.62
N PHE A 59 -14.22 6.09 -11.42
CA PHE A 59 -13.92 7.51 -11.23
C PHE A 59 -12.67 7.86 -12.06
N PRO A 60 -12.83 8.05 -13.37
CA PRO A 60 -11.71 8.37 -14.23
C PRO A 60 -11.12 9.75 -13.88
N PRO A 61 -9.78 9.89 -13.86
CA PRO A 61 -9.12 11.19 -13.82
C PRO A 61 -9.54 12.04 -15.04
N GLY A 62 -9.64 13.36 -14.85
CA GLY A 62 -10.05 14.27 -15.93
C GLY A 62 -8.97 14.47 -17.00
N SER A 63 -7.71 14.18 -16.66
CA SER A 63 -6.55 14.34 -17.53
C SER A 63 -5.40 13.44 -17.08
N ALA A 64 -4.38 13.30 -17.93
CA ALA A 64 -3.13 12.61 -17.56
C ALA A 64 -2.41 13.31 -16.39
N SER A 65 -2.45 14.65 -16.34
CA SER A 65 -1.90 15.43 -15.23
C SER A 65 -2.63 15.15 -13.91
N ASP A 66 -3.95 15.02 -13.94
CA ASP A 66 -4.73 14.62 -12.76
C ASP A 66 -4.35 13.23 -12.28
N ALA A 67 -4.19 12.27 -13.20
CA ALA A 67 -3.78 10.91 -12.87
C ALA A 67 -2.39 10.88 -12.18
N MET A 68 -1.43 11.66 -12.71
CA MET A 68 -0.10 11.80 -12.11
C MET A 68 -0.18 12.41 -10.71
N LEU A 69 -1.00 13.44 -10.53
CA LEU A 69 -1.16 14.12 -9.24
C LEU A 69 -1.83 13.21 -8.20
N ILE A 70 -2.81 12.40 -8.60
CA ILE A 70 -3.41 11.36 -7.75
C ILE A 70 -2.37 10.32 -7.35
N GLY A 71 -1.54 9.86 -8.29
CA GLY A 71 -0.45 8.92 -8.01
C GLY A 71 0.56 9.48 -7.00
N MET A 72 1.01 10.73 -7.19
CA MET A 72 1.92 11.40 -6.25
C MET A 72 1.29 11.58 -4.86
N LEU A 73 0.00 11.94 -4.80
CA LEU A 73 -0.73 12.04 -3.55
C LEU A 73 -0.76 10.69 -2.82
N TRP A 74 -1.12 9.61 -3.51
CA TRP A 74 -1.17 8.27 -2.91
C TRP A 74 0.21 7.79 -2.47
N LEU A 75 1.25 8.02 -3.27
CA LEU A 75 2.63 7.72 -2.89
C LEU A 75 3.02 8.46 -1.61
N GLY A 76 2.78 9.78 -1.57
CA GLY A 76 3.10 10.60 -0.41
C GLY A 76 2.35 10.15 0.86
N LEU A 77 1.06 9.86 0.74
CA LEU A 77 0.25 9.34 1.85
C LEU A 77 0.77 7.98 2.36
N THR A 78 1.12 7.08 1.45
CA THR A 78 1.68 5.76 1.81
C THR A 78 3.01 5.90 2.52
N LEU A 79 3.94 6.71 2.01
CA LEU A 79 5.23 6.95 2.67
C LEU A 79 5.03 7.61 4.05
N ILE A 80 4.19 8.64 4.16
CA ILE A 80 3.91 9.28 5.44
C ILE A 80 3.33 8.28 6.44
N PHE A 81 2.40 7.42 6.00
CA PHE A 81 1.83 6.39 6.86
C PHE A 81 2.87 5.35 7.27
N GLU A 82 3.62 4.80 6.34
CA GLU A 82 4.58 3.72 6.59
C GLU A 82 5.73 4.18 7.51
N PHE A 83 6.38 5.29 7.16
CA PHE A 83 7.44 5.87 7.98
C PHE A 83 6.88 6.41 9.29
N GLY A 84 5.75 7.13 9.28
CA GLY A 84 5.13 7.68 10.49
C GLY A 84 4.72 6.58 11.48
N PHE A 85 4.06 5.53 11.00
CA PHE A 85 3.66 4.38 11.80
C PHE A 85 4.88 3.57 12.27
N GLY A 86 5.87 3.36 11.41
CA GLY A 86 7.13 2.71 11.76
C GLY A 86 7.88 3.44 12.88
N ARG A 87 7.96 4.78 12.79
CA ARG A 87 8.54 5.63 13.84
C ARG A 87 7.74 5.58 15.14
N TRP A 88 6.41 5.61 15.06
CA TRP A 88 5.54 5.48 16.23
C TRP A 88 5.69 4.12 16.93
N ARG A 89 5.96 3.04 16.18
CA ARG A 89 6.30 1.71 16.72
C ARG A 89 7.72 1.60 17.32
N GLY A 90 8.52 2.66 17.24
CA GLY A 90 9.88 2.69 17.79
C GLY A 90 10.99 2.24 16.84
N ASN A 91 10.71 2.00 15.56
CA ASN A 91 11.75 1.63 14.59
C ASN A 91 12.74 2.79 14.37
N SER A 92 14.03 2.47 14.27
CA SER A 92 15.05 3.46 13.92
C SER A 92 14.95 3.85 12.45
N TRP A 93 15.51 5.01 12.09
CA TRP A 93 15.61 5.41 10.68
C TRP A 93 16.46 4.44 9.87
N GLN A 94 17.49 3.82 10.46
CA GLN A 94 18.28 2.81 9.74
C GLN A 94 17.44 1.60 9.38
N THR A 95 16.57 1.14 10.29
CA THR A 95 15.66 0.03 10.00
C THR A 95 14.64 0.39 8.93
N LEU A 96 14.02 1.57 9.02
CA LEU A 96 12.98 1.99 8.06
C LEU A 96 13.51 2.27 6.65
N LEU A 97 14.78 2.67 6.52
CA LEU A 97 15.40 2.93 5.22
C LEU A 97 16.05 1.68 4.59
N ALA A 98 16.15 0.59 5.36
CA ALA A 98 16.73 -0.68 4.91
C ALA A 98 15.68 -1.74 4.58
N ASP A 99 14.41 -1.48 4.89
CA ASP A 99 13.24 -2.29 4.51
C ASP A 99 12.87 -2.04 3.03
#